data_AF-A0A2S8CG04-F1
#
_entry.id   AF-A0A2S8CG04-F1
#
_cell.length_a   1.000
_cell.length_b   1.000
_cell.length_c   1.000
_cell.angle_alpha   90.00
_cell.angle_beta   90.00
_cell.angle_gamma   90.00
#
_symmetry.space_group_name_H-M   'P 1'
#
loop_
_entity.id
_entity.type
_entity.pdbx_description
1 polymer ?
#
loop_
_entity_poly.entity_id
_entity_poly.type
_entity_poly.pdbx_seq_one_letter_code
_entity_poly.pdbx_strand_id
1 'polypeptide(L)'
;MFAAFLKPVRREFLFAFIVVSLALAFGRWWAFDGGLWTWGGLFLSGLLFTIAGHNWPKLHALDVPARRWVGGALTTAALWSAVMAAIAAASALIMQRNSPYYTWYDWFVNTDGPVTHLDTNGAEYVLPDMGITAASVAWTYLILVSAFLTFTITGLAVGISLRRWPQLLTMGISGVVALALLIAVTIYLSWTAYQRAENPDVVFPIMLESWQRFLLVLAVGAAPAIAAWWAIRRSLRNPWA
;
A
#
# COMPACT_ATOMS: atom_id res chain seq x y z
N MET A 1 17.20 18.17 3.06
CA MET A 1 16.23 17.80 1.99
C MET A 1 14.84 17.53 2.56
N PHE A 2 14.68 16.66 3.57
CA PHE A 2 13.41 16.40 4.29
C PHE A 2 12.68 17.65 4.79
N ALA A 3 13.42 18.53 5.47
CA ALA A 3 12.84 19.71 6.09
C ALA A 3 12.08 20.61 5.10
N ALA A 4 12.49 20.65 3.83
CA ALA A 4 11.86 21.49 2.83
C ALA A 4 10.48 20.96 2.36
N PHE A 5 10.29 19.63 2.32
CA PHE A 5 9.01 19.01 1.99
C PHE A 5 8.02 19.10 3.15
N LEU A 6 8.48 18.80 4.38
CA LEU A 6 7.62 18.73 5.55
C LEU A 6 7.28 20.10 6.17
N LYS A 7 8.06 21.16 5.91
CA LYS A 7 7.88 22.48 6.56
C LYS A 7 6.42 23.00 6.57
N PRO A 8 5.64 22.94 5.47
CA PRO A 8 4.28 23.48 5.45
C PRO A 8 3.22 22.51 6.00
N VAL A 9 3.54 21.24 6.21
CA VAL A 9 2.59 20.18 6.58
C VAL A 9 3.08 19.32 7.75
N ARG A 10 4.01 19.83 8.55
CA ARG A 10 4.75 19.04 9.56
C ARG A 10 3.82 18.49 10.64
N ARG A 11 2.84 19.28 11.07
CA ARG A 11 1.92 18.91 12.17
C ARG A 11 0.95 17.84 11.69
N GLU A 12 0.44 18.01 10.47
CA GLU A 12 -0.45 17.11 9.78
C GLU A 12 0.23 15.76 9.54
N PHE A 13 1.50 15.77 9.08
CA PHE A 13 2.29 14.55 8.92
C PHE A 13 2.54 13.83 10.23
N LEU A 14 2.87 14.55 11.31
CA LEU A 14 3.10 13.94 12.61
C LEU A 14 1.82 13.32 13.17
N PHE A 15 0.71 14.04 13.11
CA PHE A 15 -0.59 13.55 13.57
C PHE A 15 -1.04 12.35 12.74
N ALA A 16 -0.98 12.45 11.41
CA ALA A 16 -1.31 11.35 10.52
C ALA A 16 -0.40 10.14 10.74
N PHE A 17 0.90 10.36 11.00
CA PHE A 17 1.84 9.28 11.32
C PHE A 17 1.37 8.50 12.54
N ILE A 18 1.02 9.20 13.63
CA ILE A 18 0.54 8.57 14.86
C ILE A 18 -0.76 7.82 14.60
N VAL A 19 -1.75 8.47 13.98
CA VAL A 19 -3.07 7.87 13.74
C VAL A 19 -2.98 6.65 12.83
N VAL A 20 -2.28 6.76 11.70
CA VAL A 20 -2.13 5.64 10.75
C VAL A 20 -1.31 4.51 11.37
N SER A 21 -0.25 4.80 12.12
CA SER A 21 0.53 3.78 12.82
C SER A 21 -0.32 3.01 13.83
N LEU A 22 -1.11 3.72 14.65
CA LEU A 22 -2.00 3.08 15.62
C LEU A 22 -3.10 2.26 14.93
N ALA A 23 -3.71 2.79 13.86
CA ALA A 23 -4.73 2.08 13.10
C ALA A 23 -4.18 0.79 12.45
N LEU A 24 -3.00 0.86 11.83
CA LEU A 24 -2.34 -0.31 11.23
C LEU A 24 -1.88 -1.33 12.27
N ALA A 25 -1.37 -0.86 13.41
CA ALA A 25 -0.91 -1.74 14.48
C ALA A 25 -2.07 -2.46 15.18
N PHE A 26 -3.11 -1.71 15.55
CA PHE A 26 -4.13 -2.16 16.49
C PHE A 26 -5.53 -2.35 15.88
N GLY A 27 -5.88 -1.66 14.80
CA GLY A 27 -7.23 -1.73 14.23
C GLY A 27 -7.63 -3.15 13.85
N ARG A 28 -6.66 -3.92 13.37
CA ARG A 28 -6.80 -5.31 12.90
C ARG A 28 -7.28 -6.27 14.01
N TRP A 29 -7.07 -5.90 15.28
CA TRP A 29 -7.51 -6.65 16.46
C TRP A 29 -8.96 -6.37 16.87
N TRP A 30 -9.53 -5.25 16.41
CA TRP A 30 -10.86 -4.82 16.83
C TRP A 30 -11.97 -5.39 15.93
N ALA A 31 -11.66 -5.76 14.69
CA ALA A 31 -12.64 -6.22 13.70
C ALA A 31 -12.27 -7.55 13.00
N PHE A 32 -11.11 -8.17 13.33
CA PHE A 32 -10.50 -9.32 12.61
C PHE A 32 -10.31 -9.15 11.09
N ASP A 33 -10.73 -8.02 10.50
CA ASP A 33 -10.54 -7.69 9.09
C ASP A 33 -9.25 -6.91 8.90
N GLY A 34 -8.17 -7.59 8.51
CA GLY A 34 -6.89 -6.92 8.27
C GLY A 34 -6.87 -6.04 7.02
N GLY A 35 -7.52 -6.53 5.96
CA GLY A 35 -7.49 -5.93 4.65
C GLY A 35 -8.09 -4.54 4.66
N LEU A 36 -9.21 -4.32 5.36
CA LEU A 36 -9.82 -2.99 5.51
C LEU A 36 -8.87 -1.99 6.16
N TRP A 37 -8.16 -2.36 7.24
CA TRP A 37 -7.22 -1.47 7.91
C TRP A 37 -5.99 -1.17 7.05
N THR A 38 -5.48 -2.17 6.34
CA THR A 38 -4.37 -1.99 5.42
C THR A 38 -4.76 -1.05 4.28
N TRP A 39 -5.93 -1.26 3.66
CA TRP A 39 -6.49 -0.34 2.66
C TRP A 39 -6.70 1.07 3.21
N GLY A 40 -7.26 1.19 4.41
CA GLY A 40 -7.43 2.48 5.09
C GLY A 40 -6.11 3.21 5.25
N GLY A 41 -5.06 2.52 5.69
CA GLY A 41 -3.71 3.07 5.79
C GLY A 41 -3.14 3.53 4.44
N LEU A 42 -3.35 2.76 3.38
CA LEU A 42 -2.94 3.11 2.02
C LEU A 42 -3.64 4.39 1.54
N PHE A 43 -4.97 4.45 1.66
CA PHE A 43 -5.77 5.62 1.25
C PHE A 43 -5.40 6.87 2.05
N LEU A 44 -5.29 6.77 3.37
CA LEU A 44 -4.90 7.89 4.23
C LEU A 44 -3.49 8.39 3.90
N SER A 45 -2.56 7.47 3.61
CA SER A 45 -1.21 7.83 3.16
C SER A 45 -1.24 8.56 1.81
N GLY A 46 -2.03 8.07 0.86
CA GLY A 46 -2.22 8.76 -0.43
C GLY A 46 -2.78 10.17 -0.26
N LEU A 47 -3.84 10.33 0.54
CA LEU A 47 -4.47 11.62 0.82
C LEU A 47 -3.51 12.61 1.49
N LEU A 48 -2.71 12.14 2.46
CA LEU A 48 -1.69 12.97 3.11
C LEU A 48 -0.68 13.53 2.10
N PHE A 49 -0.22 12.70 1.17
CA PHE A 49 0.69 13.13 0.11
C PHE A 49 -0.01 14.01 -0.94
N THR A 50 -1.32 13.84 -1.18
CA THR A 50 -2.13 14.77 -1.97
C THR A 50 -2.19 16.15 -1.33
N ILE A 51 -2.42 16.25 -0.02
CA ILE A 51 -2.41 17.53 0.69
C ILE A 51 -1.02 18.19 0.61
N ALA A 52 0.04 17.41 0.76
CA ALA A 52 1.41 17.91 0.62
C ALA A 52 1.69 18.45 -0.79
N GLY A 53 1.31 17.69 -1.82
CA GLY A 53 1.44 18.07 -3.22
C GLY A 53 0.64 19.31 -3.58
N HIS A 54 -0.58 19.43 -3.06
CA HIS A 54 -1.45 20.59 -3.29
C HIS A 54 -0.86 21.89 -2.70
N ASN A 55 -0.14 21.79 -1.59
CA ASN A 55 0.52 22.93 -0.94
C ASN A 55 1.86 23.32 -1.58
N TRP A 56 2.32 22.62 -2.62
CA TRP A 56 3.61 22.87 -3.29
C TRP A 56 3.87 24.35 -3.64
N PRO A 57 2.92 25.13 -4.17
CA PRO A 57 3.19 26.52 -4.55
C PRO A 57 3.53 27.45 -3.38
N LYS A 58 3.11 27.12 -2.14
CA LYS A 58 3.51 27.87 -0.94
C LYS A 58 5.02 27.76 -0.67
N LEU A 59 5.67 26.72 -1.19
CA LEU A 59 7.12 26.52 -1.08
C LEU A 59 7.90 27.22 -2.19
N HIS A 60 7.27 27.44 -3.35
CA HIS A 60 7.82 28.30 -4.39
C HIS A 60 7.97 29.74 -3.91
N ALA A 61 7.04 30.21 -3.06
CA ALA A 61 7.14 31.51 -2.39
C ALA A 61 8.29 31.61 -1.37
N LEU A 62 8.94 30.49 -1.04
CA LEU A 62 10.07 30.40 -0.11
C LEU A 62 11.40 30.08 -0.83
N ASP A 63 11.48 30.27 -2.15
CA ASP A 63 12.65 30.01 -3.00
C ASP A 63 13.25 28.60 -2.87
N VAL A 64 12.40 27.61 -2.56
CA VAL A 64 12.85 26.21 -2.50
C VAL A 64 12.98 25.64 -3.91
N PRO A 65 14.16 25.15 -4.34
CA PRO A 65 14.31 24.56 -5.67
C PRO A 65 13.45 23.31 -5.85
N ALA A 66 12.71 23.25 -6.96
CA ALA A 66 11.87 22.11 -7.38
C ALA A 66 12.54 20.75 -7.16
N ARG A 67 13.78 20.60 -7.61
CA ARG A 67 14.54 19.35 -7.50
C ARG A 67 14.78 18.93 -6.04
N ARG A 68 15.04 19.88 -5.13
CA ARG A 68 15.26 19.60 -3.71
C ARG A 68 13.96 19.19 -3.02
N TRP A 69 12.83 19.77 -3.41
CA TRP A 69 11.54 19.38 -2.88
C TRP A 69 11.08 18.02 -3.38
N VAL A 70 11.14 17.76 -4.69
CA VAL A 70 10.80 16.44 -5.25
C VAL A 70 11.68 15.36 -4.62
N GLY A 71 12.99 15.61 -4.51
CA GLY A 71 13.89 14.70 -3.80
C GLY A 71 13.43 14.44 -2.37
N GLY A 72 13.12 15.50 -1.61
CA GLY A 72 12.57 15.36 -0.26
C GLY A 72 11.23 14.61 -0.19
N ALA A 73 10.32 14.86 -1.13
CA ALA A 73 9.01 14.21 -1.22
C ALA A 73 9.16 12.70 -1.49
N LEU A 74 10.01 12.32 -2.44
CA LEU A 74 10.28 10.92 -2.78
C LEU A 74 10.99 10.19 -1.64
N THR A 75 11.96 10.82 -0.98
CA THR A 75 12.59 10.21 0.21
C THR A 75 11.59 10.08 1.36
N THR A 76 10.70 11.05 1.55
CA THR A 76 9.62 10.98 2.56
C THR A 76 8.65 9.85 2.24
N ALA A 77 8.24 9.71 0.98
CA ALA A 77 7.38 8.62 0.51
C ALA A 77 8.03 7.26 0.76
N ALA A 78 9.32 7.11 0.44
CA ALA A 78 10.06 5.86 0.67
C ALA A 78 10.15 5.50 2.15
N LEU A 79 10.55 6.46 3.02
CA LEU A 79 10.64 6.20 4.46
C LEU A 79 9.27 5.94 5.09
N TRP A 80 8.25 6.72 4.70
CA TRP A 80 6.88 6.51 5.15
C TRP A 80 6.40 5.10 4.80
N SER A 81 6.59 4.70 3.53
CA SER A 81 6.16 3.40 3.04
C SER A 81 6.89 2.26 3.75
N ALA A 82 8.20 2.38 3.98
CA ALA A 82 8.96 1.39 4.74
C ALA A 82 8.44 1.23 6.18
N VAL A 83 8.20 2.35 6.88
CA VAL A 83 7.74 2.31 8.28
C VAL A 83 6.31 1.79 8.38
N MET A 84 5.38 2.31 7.55
CA MET A 84 3.99 1.84 7.56
C MET A 84 3.89 0.36 7.17
N ALA A 85 4.67 -0.08 6.17
CA ALA A 85 4.74 -1.47 5.78
C ALA A 85 5.28 -2.36 6.90
N ALA A 86 6.32 -1.92 7.63
CA ALA A 86 6.85 -2.68 8.76
C ALA A 86 5.80 -2.85 9.87
N ILE A 87 5.07 -1.78 10.21
CA ILE A 87 4.01 -1.82 11.23
C ILE A 87 2.86 -2.73 10.79
N ALA A 88 2.38 -2.55 9.55
CA ALA A 88 1.31 -3.36 8.99
C ALA A 88 1.71 -4.84 8.90
N ALA A 89 2.91 -5.14 8.36
CA ALA A 89 3.43 -6.50 8.25
C ALA A 89 3.57 -7.16 9.63
N ALA A 90 4.13 -6.46 10.62
CA ALA A 90 4.29 -7.02 11.96
C ALA A 90 2.93 -7.38 12.59
N SER A 91 1.95 -6.46 12.54
CA SER A 91 0.58 -6.73 13.01
C SER A 91 -0.06 -7.90 12.26
N ALA A 92 0.16 -7.96 10.94
CA ALA A 92 -0.38 -9.00 10.07
C ALA A 92 0.16 -10.38 10.33
N LEU A 93 1.47 -10.49 10.50
CA LEU A 93 2.13 -11.76 10.77
C LEU A 93 1.82 -12.28 12.17
N ILE A 94 1.61 -11.38 13.15
CA ILE A 94 1.12 -11.78 14.48
C ILE A 94 -0.30 -12.35 14.38
N MET A 95 -1.20 -11.68 13.66
CA MET A 95 -2.57 -12.17 13.47
C MET A 95 -2.60 -13.49 12.69
N GLN A 96 -1.78 -13.63 11.65
CA GLN A 96 -1.61 -14.88 10.89
C GLN A 96 -1.09 -16.02 11.75
N ARG A 97 -0.18 -15.73 12.69
CA ARG A 97 0.31 -16.75 13.63
C ARG A 97 -0.79 -17.21 14.60
N ASN A 98 -1.67 -16.30 15.00
CA ASN A 98 -2.78 -16.60 15.92
C ASN A 98 -3.94 -17.32 15.22
N SER A 99 -4.15 -17.06 13.93
CA SER A 99 -5.18 -17.71 13.14
C SER A 99 -4.66 -17.97 11.72
N PRO A 100 -4.53 -19.24 11.29
CA PRO A 100 -4.05 -19.56 9.94
C PRO A 100 -5.01 -19.08 8.83
N TYR A 101 -6.26 -18.78 9.20
CA TYR A 101 -7.31 -18.27 8.31
C TYR A 101 -7.28 -16.75 8.10
N TYR A 102 -6.36 -16.06 8.76
CA TYR A 102 -6.31 -14.62 8.74
C TYR A 102 -6.02 -14.04 7.35
N THR A 103 -5.25 -14.75 6.51
CA THR A 103 -5.01 -14.38 5.10
C THR A 103 -6.26 -14.24 4.24
N TRP A 104 -7.39 -14.85 4.64
CA TRP A 104 -8.66 -14.66 3.94
C TRP A 104 -9.16 -13.21 4.04
N TYR A 105 -8.85 -12.57 5.16
CA TYR A 105 -9.27 -11.21 5.48
C TYR A 105 -8.16 -10.20 5.24
N ASP A 106 -6.90 -10.62 5.10
CA ASP A 106 -5.81 -9.74 4.67
C ASP A 106 -4.93 -10.36 3.57
N TRP A 107 -5.22 -9.93 2.35
CA TRP A 107 -4.57 -10.35 1.12
C TRP A 107 -3.17 -9.76 0.89
N PHE A 108 -2.75 -8.77 1.69
CA PHE A 108 -1.37 -8.27 1.66
C PHE A 108 -0.43 -9.21 2.41
N VAL A 109 -0.97 -10.11 3.23
CA VAL A 109 -0.22 -11.16 3.90
C VAL A 109 0.08 -12.27 2.92
N ASN A 110 1.36 -12.58 2.82
CA ASN A 110 1.81 -13.75 2.12
C ASN A 110 2.09 -14.86 3.14
N THR A 111 1.60 -16.05 2.84
CA THR A 111 1.84 -17.28 3.62
C THR A 111 2.52 -18.31 2.76
N ASP A 112 3.21 -19.22 3.42
CA ASP A 112 3.98 -20.28 2.78
C ASP A 112 4.23 -21.40 3.80
N GLY A 113 4.27 -22.63 3.31
CA GLY A 113 4.51 -23.82 4.12
C GLY A 113 3.30 -24.29 4.96
N PRO A 114 3.38 -25.53 5.48
CA PRO A 114 2.28 -26.15 6.22
C PRO A 114 2.17 -25.61 7.65
N VAL A 115 0.96 -25.61 8.19
CA VAL A 115 0.69 -25.34 9.62
C VAL A 115 -0.34 -26.33 10.16
N THR A 116 -0.11 -26.85 11.35
CA THR A 116 -1.07 -27.72 12.05
C THR A 116 -2.10 -26.88 12.79
N HIS A 117 -3.38 -27.25 12.67
CA HIS A 117 -4.50 -26.59 13.34
C HIS A 117 -5.50 -27.61 13.89
N LEU A 118 -6.34 -27.19 14.84
CA LEU A 118 -7.38 -28.02 15.42
C LEU A 118 -8.72 -27.72 14.73
N ASP A 119 -9.45 -28.76 14.36
CA ASP A 119 -10.79 -28.61 13.78
C ASP A 119 -11.81 -28.26 14.89
N THR A 120 -13.07 -28.06 14.52
CA THR A 120 -14.15 -27.79 15.47
C THR A 120 -14.40 -28.93 16.48
N ASN A 121 -13.89 -30.13 16.22
CA ASN A 121 -13.97 -31.30 17.09
C ASN A 121 -12.68 -31.53 17.91
N GLY A 122 -11.66 -30.68 17.75
CA GLY A 122 -10.36 -30.81 18.41
C GLY A 122 -9.40 -31.81 17.76
N ALA A 123 -9.69 -32.29 16.55
CA ALA A 123 -8.78 -33.13 15.77
C ALA A 123 -7.75 -32.27 15.03
N GLU A 124 -6.48 -32.69 15.06
CA GLU A 124 -5.43 -32.02 14.30
C GLU A 124 -5.55 -32.29 12.81
N TYR A 125 -5.40 -31.25 12.00
CA TYR A 125 -5.25 -31.32 10.56
C TYR A 125 -4.21 -30.31 10.08
N VAL A 126 -3.68 -30.52 8.88
CA VAL A 126 -2.65 -29.67 8.29
C VAL A 126 -3.27 -28.77 7.23
N LEU A 127 -3.05 -27.47 7.38
CA LEU A 127 -3.38 -26.48 6.36
C LEU A 127 -2.14 -26.23 5.49
N PRO A 128 -2.17 -26.60 4.19
CA PRO A 128 -1.08 -26.28 3.28
C PRO A 128 -1.02 -24.77 3.02
N ASP A 129 0.18 -24.23 2.88
CA ASP A 129 0.47 -22.83 2.52
C ASP A 129 -0.15 -21.75 3.42
N MET A 130 -0.50 -22.08 4.67
CA MET A 130 -1.03 -21.13 5.66
C MET A 130 -0.02 -20.78 6.77
N GLY A 131 1.20 -21.35 6.68
CA GLY A 131 2.30 -21.09 7.59
C GLY A 131 3.01 -19.75 7.36
N ILE A 132 3.97 -19.46 8.24
CA ILE A 132 4.85 -18.29 8.16
C ILE A 132 6.30 -18.78 8.03
N THR A 133 6.87 -18.61 6.84
CA THR A 133 8.31 -18.79 6.56
C THR A 133 9.04 -17.46 6.48
N ALA A 134 10.38 -17.47 6.55
CA ALA A 134 11.17 -16.25 6.33
C ALA A 134 10.90 -15.59 4.97
N ALA A 135 10.65 -16.41 3.92
CA ALA A 135 10.27 -15.92 2.61
C ALA A 135 8.90 -15.22 2.64
N SER A 136 7.91 -15.80 3.31
CA SER A 136 6.56 -15.23 3.46
C SER A 136 6.57 -13.86 4.15
N VAL A 137 7.42 -13.69 5.18
CA VAL A 137 7.64 -12.43 5.89
C VAL A 137 8.23 -11.38 4.95
N ALA A 138 9.27 -11.74 4.20
CA ALA A 138 9.92 -10.83 3.26
C ALA A 138 8.94 -10.39 2.16
N TRP A 139 8.16 -11.31 1.59
CA TRP A 139 7.17 -11.01 0.56
C TRP A 139 6.05 -10.12 1.07
N THR A 140 5.51 -10.41 2.27
CA THR A 140 4.50 -9.56 2.92
C THR A 140 4.99 -8.13 3.06
N TYR A 141 6.21 -7.96 3.57
CA TYR A 141 6.82 -6.64 3.72
C TYR A 141 7.02 -5.93 2.37
N LEU A 142 7.57 -6.61 1.36
CA LEU A 142 7.81 -6.03 0.04
C LEU A 142 6.53 -5.62 -0.67
N ILE A 143 5.47 -6.45 -0.61
CA ILE A 143 4.15 -6.15 -1.15
C ILE A 143 3.60 -4.87 -0.51
N LEU A 144 3.66 -4.76 0.82
CA LEU A 144 3.19 -3.59 1.55
C LEU A 144 4.01 -2.33 1.23
N VAL A 145 5.34 -2.43 1.19
CA VAL A 145 6.21 -1.30 0.81
C VAL A 145 5.84 -0.79 -0.57
N SER A 146 5.69 -1.68 -1.55
CA SER A 146 5.29 -1.32 -2.91
C SER A 146 3.92 -0.66 -2.95
N ALA A 147 2.93 -1.21 -2.24
CA ALA A 147 1.59 -0.64 -2.17
C ALA A 147 1.60 0.77 -1.58
N PHE A 148 2.23 0.98 -0.41
CA PHE A 148 2.33 2.30 0.21
C PHE A 148 3.09 3.28 -0.68
N LEU A 149 4.15 2.85 -1.35
CA LEU A 149 4.94 3.70 -2.24
C LEU A 149 4.11 4.14 -3.45
N THR A 150 3.36 3.23 -4.07
CA THR A 150 2.43 3.54 -5.14
C THR A 150 1.39 4.57 -4.70
N PHE A 151 0.75 4.37 -3.54
CA PHE A 151 -0.26 5.29 -3.02
C PHE A 151 0.30 6.68 -2.70
N THR A 152 1.47 6.76 -2.07
CA THR A 152 2.10 8.04 -1.71
C THR A 152 2.58 8.82 -2.94
N ILE A 153 3.18 8.15 -3.92
CA ILE A 153 3.60 8.79 -5.19
C ILE A 153 2.38 9.26 -6.00
N THR A 154 1.35 8.41 -6.11
CA THR A 154 0.11 8.75 -6.81
C THR A 154 -0.58 9.93 -6.13
N GLY A 155 -0.70 9.88 -4.80
CA GLY A 155 -1.27 10.96 -4.00
C GLY A 155 -0.53 12.27 -4.21
N LEU A 156 0.80 12.27 -4.16
CA LEU A 156 1.63 13.44 -4.41
C LEU A 156 1.37 14.06 -5.79
N ALA A 157 1.31 13.22 -6.83
CA ALA A 157 1.10 13.69 -8.19
C ALA A 157 -0.32 14.20 -8.43
N VAL A 158 -1.33 13.56 -7.84
CA VAL A 158 -2.72 14.07 -7.81
C VAL A 158 -2.72 15.47 -7.19
N GLY A 159 -2.11 15.61 -6.01
CA GLY A 159 -2.06 16.89 -5.27
C GLY A 159 -1.46 18.03 -6.09
N ILE A 160 -0.35 17.76 -6.78
CA ILE A 160 0.29 18.72 -7.70
C ILE A 160 -0.63 19.04 -8.89
N SER A 161 -1.34 18.03 -9.41
CA SER A 161 -2.18 18.16 -10.60
C SER A 161 -3.54 18.79 -10.36
N LEU A 162 -4.01 18.92 -9.10
CA LEU A 162 -5.33 19.48 -8.76
C LEU A 162 -5.59 20.88 -9.35
N ARG A 163 -4.54 21.61 -9.71
CA ARG A 163 -4.63 22.95 -10.31
C ARG A 163 -4.73 22.95 -11.83
N ARG A 164 -4.61 21.77 -12.47
CA ARG A 164 -4.51 21.62 -13.92
C ARG A 164 -5.38 20.49 -14.42
N TRP A 165 -6.53 20.86 -14.98
CA TRP A 165 -7.55 19.92 -15.44
C TRP A 165 -7.01 18.79 -16.34
N PRO A 166 -6.15 19.02 -17.34
CA PRO A 166 -5.65 17.93 -18.19
C PRO A 166 -4.73 16.94 -17.44
N GLN A 167 -3.96 17.43 -16.47
CA GLN A 167 -3.08 16.59 -15.68
C GLN A 167 -3.86 15.84 -14.61
N LEU A 168 -4.85 16.49 -14.00
CA LEU A 168 -5.78 15.87 -13.07
C LEU A 168 -6.59 14.77 -13.73
N LEU A 169 -7.08 14.97 -14.96
CA LEU A 169 -7.76 13.92 -15.73
C LEU A 169 -6.84 12.73 -15.99
N THR A 170 -5.59 12.97 -16.38
CA THR A 170 -4.60 11.91 -16.62
C THR A 170 -4.30 11.13 -15.32
N MET A 171 -4.13 11.84 -14.20
CA MET A 171 -3.95 11.24 -12.87
C MET A 171 -5.19 10.50 -12.39
N GLY A 172 -6.37 11.07 -12.60
CA GLY A 172 -7.65 10.49 -12.21
C GLY A 172 -7.90 9.18 -12.96
N ILE A 173 -7.75 9.18 -14.29
CA ILE A 173 -7.94 7.97 -15.10
C ILE A 173 -6.93 6.89 -14.74
N SER A 174 -5.62 7.22 -14.69
CA SER A 174 -4.59 6.24 -14.34
C SER A 174 -4.73 5.71 -12.91
N GLY A 175 -5.07 6.58 -11.95
CA GLY A 175 -5.34 6.21 -10.56
C GLY A 175 -6.57 5.34 -10.40
N VAL A 176 -7.68 5.66 -11.08
CA VAL A 176 -8.92 4.86 -11.05
C VAL A 176 -8.70 3.49 -11.67
N VAL A 177 -8.02 3.41 -12.83
CA VAL A 177 -7.71 2.13 -13.47
C VAL A 177 -6.81 1.27 -12.58
N ALA A 178 -5.75 1.86 -12.02
CA ALA A 178 -4.87 1.14 -11.10
C ALA A 178 -5.59 0.66 -9.85
N LEU A 179 -6.45 1.50 -9.26
CA LEU A 179 -7.23 1.12 -8.10
C LEU A 179 -8.22 0.00 -8.42
N ALA A 180 -8.94 0.10 -9.54
CA ALA A 180 -9.86 -0.93 -9.99
C ALA A 180 -9.16 -2.27 -10.24
N LEU A 181 -7.98 -2.25 -10.87
CA LEU A 181 -7.16 -3.44 -11.07
C LEU A 181 -6.67 -4.00 -9.73
N LEU A 182 -6.21 -3.15 -8.81
CA LEU A 182 -5.75 -3.60 -7.49
C LEU A 182 -6.88 -4.27 -6.72
N ILE A 183 -8.08 -3.67 -6.70
CA ILE A 183 -9.28 -4.25 -6.07
C ILE A 183 -9.67 -5.58 -6.74
N ALA A 184 -9.68 -5.65 -8.08
CA ALA A 184 -10.01 -6.88 -8.80
C ALA A 184 -9.03 -8.01 -8.45
N VAL A 185 -7.74 -7.69 -8.36
CA VAL A 185 -6.68 -8.60 -7.94
C VAL A 185 -6.88 -9.05 -6.48
N THR A 186 -7.20 -8.13 -5.58
CA THR A 186 -7.52 -8.44 -4.19
C THR A 186 -8.66 -9.44 -4.08
N ILE A 187 -9.78 -9.16 -4.76
CA ILE A 187 -10.97 -10.04 -4.75
C ILE A 187 -10.61 -11.42 -5.28
N TYR A 188 -9.87 -11.47 -6.39
CA TYR A 188 -9.40 -12.72 -6.98
C TYR A 188 -8.52 -13.53 -6.01
N LEU A 189 -7.54 -12.88 -5.37
CA LEU A 189 -6.64 -13.54 -4.42
C LEU A 189 -7.38 -14.05 -3.18
N SER A 190 -8.27 -13.23 -2.59
CA SER A 190 -9.10 -13.65 -1.45
C SER A 190 -9.98 -14.85 -1.80
N TRP A 191 -10.59 -14.85 -2.99
CA TRP A 191 -11.38 -15.97 -3.47
C TRP A 191 -10.54 -17.25 -3.60
N THR A 192 -9.35 -17.17 -4.20
CA THR A 192 -8.46 -18.34 -4.32
C THR A 192 -7.93 -18.85 -2.98
N ALA A 193 -7.75 -17.98 -1.98
CA ALA A 193 -7.30 -18.37 -0.64
C ALA A 193 -8.40 -19.10 0.14
N TYR A 194 -9.64 -18.62 0.04
CA TYR A 194 -10.82 -19.30 0.58
C TYR A 194 -10.99 -20.69 -0.04
N GLN A 195 -10.97 -20.75 -1.37
CA GLN A 195 -11.14 -22.00 -2.11
C GLN A 195 -10.05 -23.05 -1.81
N ARG A 196 -8.81 -22.64 -1.56
CA ARG A 196 -7.72 -23.55 -1.14
C ARG A 196 -7.99 -24.26 0.18
N ALA A 197 -8.65 -23.58 1.10
CA ALA A 197 -8.89 -24.13 2.41
C ALA A 197 -10.18 -24.95 2.49
N GLU A 198 -11.18 -24.63 1.67
CA GLU A 198 -12.41 -25.40 1.58
C GLU A 198 -12.25 -26.65 0.69
N ASN A 199 -11.43 -26.56 -0.36
CA ASN A 199 -11.24 -27.61 -1.37
C ASN A 199 -9.75 -27.87 -1.61
N PRO A 200 -9.02 -28.47 -0.64
CA PRO A 200 -7.56 -28.66 -0.73
C PRO A 200 -7.12 -29.55 -1.90
N ASP A 201 -8.01 -30.40 -2.42
CA ASP A 201 -7.73 -31.32 -3.53
C ASP A 201 -7.94 -30.68 -4.91
N VAL A 202 -8.47 -29.45 -4.99
CA VAL A 202 -8.78 -28.78 -6.25
C VAL A 202 -7.61 -27.91 -6.70
N VAL A 203 -6.99 -28.27 -7.83
CA VAL A 203 -5.96 -27.46 -8.49
C VAL A 203 -6.61 -26.29 -9.22
N PHE A 204 -6.45 -25.07 -8.70
CA PHE A 204 -6.96 -23.87 -9.38
C PHE A 204 -6.05 -23.45 -10.55
N PRO A 205 -6.61 -23.11 -11.72
CA PRO A 205 -5.84 -22.90 -12.95
C PRO A 205 -4.93 -21.65 -12.96
N ILE A 206 -5.13 -20.69 -12.06
CA ILE A 206 -4.27 -19.51 -11.94
C ILE A 206 -3.98 -19.27 -10.45
N MET A 207 -2.93 -19.92 -9.94
CA MET A 207 -2.42 -19.65 -8.60
C MET A 207 -1.20 -18.73 -8.70
N LEU A 208 -1.31 -17.53 -8.13
CA LEU A 208 -0.19 -16.58 -8.14
C LEU A 208 0.78 -16.90 -7.00
N GLU A 209 2.00 -17.28 -7.36
CA GLU A 209 3.14 -17.36 -6.45
C GLU A 209 3.46 -15.98 -5.84
N SER A 210 4.16 -15.98 -4.71
CA SER A 210 4.52 -14.77 -3.94
C SER A 210 5.18 -13.68 -4.79
N TRP A 211 6.10 -14.06 -5.68
CA TRP A 211 6.76 -13.14 -6.59
C TRP A 211 5.82 -12.61 -7.68
N GLN A 212 4.85 -13.41 -8.14
CA GLN A 212 3.86 -12.98 -9.12
C GLN A 212 2.89 -11.97 -8.51
N ARG A 213 2.50 -12.15 -7.24
CA ARG A 213 1.71 -11.18 -6.48
C ARG A 213 2.45 -9.85 -6.35
N PHE A 214 3.74 -9.90 -6.03
CA PHE A 214 4.60 -8.71 -5.98
C PHE A 214 4.69 -7.99 -7.34
N LEU A 215 4.96 -8.73 -8.42
CA LEU A 215 5.01 -8.16 -9.77
C LEU A 215 3.67 -7.55 -10.19
N LEU A 216 2.56 -8.14 -9.78
CA LEU A 216 1.23 -7.64 -10.07
C LEU A 216 0.98 -6.30 -9.36
N VAL A 217 1.34 -6.17 -8.08
CA VAL A 217 1.28 -4.88 -7.36
C VAL A 217 2.16 -3.84 -8.04
N LEU A 218 3.36 -4.20 -8.46
CA LEU A 218 4.24 -3.30 -9.22
C LEU A 218 3.64 -2.90 -10.57
N ALA A 219 3.08 -3.85 -11.33
CA ALA A 219 2.49 -3.59 -12.64
C ALA A 219 1.27 -2.67 -12.54
N VAL A 220 0.40 -2.94 -11.58
CA VAL A 220 -0.76 -2.09 -11.28
C VAL A 220 -0.31 -0.70 -10.83
N GLY A 221 0.74 -0.61 -10.01
CA GLY A 221 1.32 0.65 -9.56
C GLY A 221 2.15 1.40 -10.61
N ALA A 222 2.58 0.74 -11.68
CA ALA A 222 3.45 1.34 -12.70
C ALA A 222 2.72 2.42 -13.52
N ALA A 223 1.48 2.17 -13.92
CA ALA A 223 0.68 3.13 -14.69
C ALA A 223 0.52 4.49 -13.95
N PRO A 224 0.05 4.54 -12.70
CA PRO A 224 -0.07 5.79 -11.97
C PRO A 224 1.30 6.37 -11.61
N ALA A 225 2.34 5.56 -11.38
CA ALA A 225 3.70 6.07 -11.15
C ALA A 225 4.31 6.76 -12.39
N ILE A 226 4.15 6.19 -13.59
CA ILE A 226 4.60 6.78 -14.86
C ILE A 226 3.83 8.07 -15.13
N ALA A 227 2.51 8.02 -14.99
CA ALA A 227 1.67 9.18 -15.17
C ALA A 227 2.06 10.27 -14.14
N ALA A 228 2.29 9.89 -12.88
CA ALA A 228 2.71 10.78 -11.80
C ALA A 228 4.01 11.51 -12.13
N TRP A 229 5.02 10.77 -12.58
CA TRP A 229 6.29 11.33 -13.03
C TRP A 229 6.08 12.38 -14.13
N TRP A 230 5.23 12.08 -15.11
CA TRP A 230 4.92 13.00 -16.20
C TRP A 230 4.20 14.27 -15.72
N ALA A 231 3.21 14.12 -14.82
CA ALA A 231 2.48 15.23 -14.24
C ALA A 231 3.38 16.14 -13.39
N ILE A 232 4.23 15.54 -12.54
CA ILE A 232 5.24 16.26 -11.74
C ILE A 232 6.18 17.03 -12.68
N ARG A 233 6.76 16.37 -13.69
CA ARG A 233 7.71 17.00 -14.61
C ARG A 233 7.11 18.18 -15.37
N ARG A 234 5.84 18.08 -15.82
CA ARG A 234 5.15 19.19 -16.50
C ARG A 234 4.80 20.33 -15.55
N SER A 235 4.44 20.03 -14.31
CA SER A 235 4.11 21.02 -13.29
C SER A 235 5.31 21.87 -12.90
N LEU A 236 6.49 21.26 -12.80
CA LEU A 236 7.73 21.95 -12.43
C LEU A 236 8.30 22.84 -13.54
N ARG A 237 7.94 22.61 -14.81
CA ARG A 237 8.43 23.41 -15.95
C ARG A 237 7.74 24.76 -16.10
N ASN A 238 6.51 24.89 -15.63
CA ASN A 238 5.76 26.13 -15.77
C ASN A 238 4.84 26.33 -14.56
N PRO A 239 5.34 26.70 -13.37
CA PRO A 239 4.57 26.69 -12.13
C PRO A 239 3.36 27.64 -12.08
N TRP A 240 3.19 28.50 -13.10
CA TRP A 240 2.16 29.55 -13.17
C TRP A 240 1.10 29.35 -14.28
N ALA A 241 1.22 28.29 -15.09
CA ALA A 241 0.15 27.83 -15.99
C ALA A 241 -0.74 26.80 -15.30
#